data_AF-I7L761-F1
#
_entry.id   AF-I7L761-F1
#
_cell.length_a   1.000
_cell.length_b   1.000
_cell.length_c   1.000
_cell.angle_alpha   90.00
_cell.angle_beta   90.00
_cell.angle_gamma   90.00
#
_symmetry.space_group_name_H-M   'P 1'
#
loop_
_entity.id
_entity.type
_entity.pdbx_description
1 polymer ?
#
loop_
_entity_poly.entity_id
_entity_poly.type
_entity_poly.pdbx_seq_one_letter_code
_entity_poly.pdbx_strand_id
1 'polypeptide(L)' 'MLYYGISAKDSEKIDRLFLDIVEQKNAVSFSDFNQMLNKKLNTDFAPQVARQLLEAYKTYQPLAVSKVKE' A
#
# COMPACT_ATOMS: atom_id res chain seq x y z
N MET A 1 7.18 8.24 -12.38
CA MET A 1 7.76 8.46 -11.04
C MET A 1 6.67 9.12 -10.20
N LEU A 2 6.10 8.43 -9.21
CA LEU A 2 5.08 9.00 -8.34
C LEU A 2 5.78 10.01 -7.41
N TYR A 3 5.63 11.31 -7.69
CA TYR A 3 6.35 12.40 -7.03
C TYR A 3 5.68 12.77 -5.69
N TYR A 4 5.58 11.81 -4.76
CA TYR A 4 4.91 12.00 -3.46
C TYR A 4 5.88 12.16 -2.28
N GLY A 5 7.16 12.44 -2.54
CA GLY A 5 8.16 12.57 -1.47
C GLY A 5 8.46 11.27 -0.74
N ILE A 6 8.13 10.12 -1.34
CA ILE A 6 8.42 8.79 -0.80
C ILE A 6 9.93 8.57 -0.83
N SER A 7 10.56 8.50 0.34
CA SER A 7 11.98 8.20 0.46
C SER A 7 12.25 6.71 0.25
N ALA A 8 13.51 6.31 0.04
CA ALA A 8 13.88 4.89 -0.04
C ALA A 8 13.42 4.09 1.20
N LYS A 9 13.49 4.71 2.39
CA LYS A 9 13.00 4.11 3.64
C LYS A 9 11.49 3.91 3.65
N ASP A 10 10.75 4.78 2.98
CA ASP A 10 9.30 4.66 2.89
C ASP A 10 8.89 3.59 1.87
N SER A 11 9.65 3.44 0.78
CA SER A 11 9.49 2.30 -0.14
C SER A 11 9.68 0.97 0.60
N GLU A 12 10.73 0.82 1.43
CA GLU A 12 10.91 -0.40 2.23
C GLU A 12 9.74 -0.68 3.19
N LYS A 13 9.16 0.38 3.78
CA LYS A 13 7.97 0.24 4.65
C LYS A 13 6.74 -0.21 3.87
N ILE A 14 6.57 0.31 2.65
CA ILE A 14 5.48 -0.06 1.74
C ILE A 14 5.64 -1.52 1.30
N ASP A 15 6.85 -1.94 0.93
CA ASP A 15 7.13 -3.34 0.58
C ASP A 15 6.79 -4.28 1.73
N ARG A 16 7.20 -3.95 2.96
CA ARG A 16 6.82 -4.73 4.16
C ARG A 16 5.32 -4.76 4.39
N LEU A 17 4.62 -3.64 4.18
CA LEU A 17 3.17 -3.58 4.30
C LEU A 17 2.49 -4.53 3.31
N PHE A 18 2.97 -4.57 2.06
CA PHE A 18 2.40 -5.49 1.07
C PHE A 18 2.70 -6.96 1.39
N LEU A 19 3.89 -7.28 1.92
CA LEU A 19 4.20 -8.61 2.43
C LEU A 19 3.27 -9.01 3.59
N ASP A 20 3.07 -8.11 4.58
CA ASP A 20 2.12 -8.31 5.68
C ASP A 20 0.70 -8.63 5.15
N ILE A 21 0.25 -7.95 4.10
CA ILE A 21 -1.07 -8.19 3.46
C ILE A 21 -1.10 -9.56 2.75
N VAL A 22 -0.01 -9.97 2.10
CA VAL A 22 0.09 -11.29 1.46
C VAL A 22 0.08 -12.41 2.49
N GLU A 23 0.69 -12.23 3.66
CA GLU A 23 0.71 -13.23 4.73
C GLU A 23 -0.63 -13.33 5.46
N GLN A 24 -1.44 -12.27 5.48
CA GLN A 24 -2.78 -12.32 6.06
C GLN A 24 -3.69 -13.30 5.30
N LYS A 25 -4.38 -14.18 6.04
CA LYS A 25 -5.31 -15.16 5.46
C LYS A 25 -6.53 -14.52 4.79
N ASN A 26 -6.92 -13.34 5.25
CA ASN A 26 -8.13 -12.65 4.80
C ASN A 26 -7.79 -11.51 3.84
N ALA A 27 -8.76 -11.15 3.01
CA ALA A 27 -8.71 -9.92 2.20
C ALA A 27 -8.80 -8.69 3.12
N VAL A 28 -8.21 -7.59 2.68
CA VAL A 28 -8.18 -6.29 3.38
C VAL A 28 -9.03 -5.30 2.59
N SER A 29 -9.85 -4.48 3.24
CA SER A 29 -10.58 -3.43 2.53
C SER A 29 -9.65 -2.30 2.10
N PHE A 30 -10.02 -1.54 1.07
CA PHE A 30 -9.23 -0.41 0.62
C PHE A 30 -9.14 0.67 1.70
N SER A 31 -10.19 0.86 2.50
CA SER A 31 -10.18 1.76 3.65
C SER A 31 -9.15 1.34 4.69
N ASP A 32 -9.13 0.05 5.05
CA ASP A 32 -8.15 -0.49 6.00
C ASP A 32 -6.73 -0.37 5.45
N PHE A 33 -6.53 -0.69 4.16
CA PHE A 33 -5.24 -0.50 3.48
C PHE A 33 -4.77 0.95 3.57
N ASN A 34 -5.63 1.92 3.26
CA ASN A 34 -5.28 3.34 3.32
C ASN A 34 -4.89 3.77 4.75
N GLN A 35 -5.64 3.30 5.76
CA GLN A 35 -5.30 3.55 7.17
C GLN A 35 -3.97 2.90 7.57
N MET A 36 -3.73 1.65 7.17
CA MET A 36 -2.47 0.95 7.44
C MET A 36 -1.28 1.65 6.78
N LEU A 37 -1.43 2.08 5.52
CA LEU A 37 -0.41 2.82 4.77
C LEU A 37 -0.07 4.14 5.46
N ASN A 38 -1.08 4.94 5.77
CA ASN A 38 -0.93 6.23 6.46
C ASN A 38 -0.27 6.06 7.82
N LYS A 39 -0.68 5.05 8.59
CA LYS A 39 -0.07 4.72 9.88
C LYS A 39 1.39 4.26 9.74
N LYS A 40 1.71 3.40 8.77
CA LYS A 40 3.07 2.86 8.57
C LYS A 40 4.05 3.96 8.14
N LEU A 41 3.58 4.90 7.32
CA LEU A 41 4.38 5.99 6.77
C LEU A 41 4.31 7.26 7.61
N ASN A 42 3.49 7.29 8.67
CA ASN A 42 3.22 8.47 9.48
C ASN A 42 2.86 9.69 8.61
N THR A 43 1.91 9.47 7.70
CA THR A 43 1.45 10.45 6.71
C THR A 43 -0.07 10.42 6.65
N ASP A 44 -0.67 11.40 5.97
CA ASP A 44 -2.10 11.47 5.71
C ASP A 44 -2.31 11.55 4.19
N PHE A 45 -2.04 10.44 3.49
CA PHE A 45 -2.30 10.39 2.07
C PHE A 45 -3.79 10.42 1.80
N ALA A 46 -4.16 11.27 0.83
CA ALA A 46 -5.48 11.23 0.24
C ALA A 46 -5.73 9.84 -0.39
N PRO A 47 -6.96 9.31 -0.33
CA PRO A 47 -7.29 7.98 -0.87
C PRO A 47 -6.84 7.77 -2.33
N GLN A 48 -6.87 8.83 -3.15
CA GLN A 48 -6.38 8.78 -4.53
C GLN A 48 -4.90 8.39 -4.66
N VAL A 49 -4.06 8.83 -3.72
CA VAL A 49 -2.63 8.52 -3.70
C VAL A 49 -2.40 7.05 -3.34
N ALA A 50 -3.16 6.54 -2.36
CA ALA A 50 -3.13 5.12 -2.01
C ALA A 50 -3.60 4.23 -3.17
N ARG A 51 -4.60 4.66 -3.96
CA ARG A 51 -5.00 3.96 -5.19
C ARG A 51 -3.88 3.95 -6.24
N GLN A 52 -3.24 5.08 -6.49
CA GLN A 52 -2.11 5.14 -7.43
C GLN A 52 -0.93 4.29 -6.98
N LEU A 53 -0.67 4.22 -5.67
CA LEU A 53 0.34 3.31 -5.10
C LEU A 53 -0.03 1.86 -5.35
N LEU A 54 -1.27 1.44 -5.10
CA LEU A 54 -1.72 0.09 -5.42
C LEU A 54 -1.54 -0.23 -6.90
N GLU A 55 -1.91 0.68 -7.80
CA GLU A 55 -1.74 0.46 -9.23
C GLU A 55 -0.27 0.37 -9.64
N ALA A 56 0.59 1.22 -9.09
CA ALA A 56 2.02 1.16 -9.38
C ALA A 56 2.65 -0.15 -8.87
N TYR A 57 2.22 -0.62 -7.69
CA TYR A 57 2.70 -1.87 -7.10
C TYR A 57 2.04 -3.11 -7.69
N LYS A 58 0.95 -2.99 -8.46
CA LYS A 58 0.31 -4.13 -9.13
C LYS A 58 1.26 -4.91 -10.03
N THR A 59 2.22 -4.21 -10.65
CA THR A 59 3.24 -4.83 -11.52
C THR A 59 4.30 -5.60 -10.73
N TYR A 60 4.59 -5.19 -9.50
CA TYR A 60 5.66 -5.76 -8.68
C TYR A 60 5.15 -6.77 -7.64
N GLN A 61 3.95 -6.54 -7.10
CA GLN A 61 3.31 -7.31 -6.04
C GLN A 61 1.82 -7.59 -6.36
N PRO A 62 1.50 -8.28 -7.47
CA PRO A 62 0.12 -8.50 -7.92
C PRO A 62 -0.75 -9.25 -6.90
N LEU A 63 -0.15 -10.17 -6.13
CA LEU A 63 -0.85 -10.94 -5.09
C LEU A 63 -1.34 -10.05 -3.95
N ALA A 64 -0.48 -9.14 -3.48
CA ALA A 64 -0.81 -8.21 -2.41
C ALA A 64 -1.97 -7.30 -2.83
N VAL A 65 -1.90 -6.76 -4.05
CA VAL A 65 -2.96 -5.91 -4.61
C VAL A 65 -4.27 -6.68 -4.77
N SER A 66 -4.23 -7.96 -5.18
CA SER A 66 -5.44 -8.78 -5.34
C SER A 66 -6.19 -9.06 -4.02
N LYS A 67 -5.50 -8.95 -2.88
CA LYS A 67 -6.10 -9.08 -1.55
C LYS A 67 -6.74 -7.79 -1.05
N VAL A 68 -6.42 -6.64 -1.65
CA VAL A 68 -7.07 -5.37 -1.34
C VAL A 68 -8.36 -5.27 -2.14
N LYS A 69 -9.51 -5.28 -1.45
CA LYS A 69 -10.84 -5.17 -2.05
C LYS A 69 -11.45 -3.81 -1.77
N GLU A 70 -12.38 -3.35 -2.61
CA GLU A 70 -13.15 -2.13 -2.31
C GLU A 70 -14.00 -2.29 -1.05
#